data_AF-A0A173QYS4-F1
#
_entry.id   AF-A0A173QYS4-F1
#
_cell.length_a   1.000
_cell.length_b   1.000
_cell.length_c   1.000
_cell.angle_alpha   90.00
_cell.angle_beta   90.00
_cell.angle_gamma   90.00
#
_symmetry.space_group_name_H-M   'P 1'
#
loop_
_entity.id
_entity.type
_entity.pdbx_description
1 polymer ?
#
loop_
_entity_poly.entity_id
_entity_poly.type
_entity_poly.pdbx_seq_one_letter_code
_entity_poly.pdbx_strand_id
1 'polypeptide(L)'
;MNRIIVTIRIKQKKEYDLELPVNQKIKDLMQDISDSLEGLDPLASFDPEQVSLVDQRNGRRLNAENSLSEECVWNGDILEIQGYR
;
A
#
# COMPACT_ATOMS: atom_id res chain seq x y z
N MET A 1 16.30 -5.45 -10.56
CA MET A 1 15.15 -5.71 -9.66
C MET A 1 14.40 -4.39 -9.55
N ASN A 2 13.18 -4.30 -10.08
CA ASN A 2 12.42 -3.05 -10.09
C ASN A 2 11.59 -2.95 -8.83
N ARG A 3 12.10 -2.22 -7.84
CA ARG A 3 11.37 -1.81 -6.65
C ARG A 3 11.22 -0.29 -6.68
N ILE A 4 10.14 0.20 -6.12
CA ILE A 4 9.88 1.63 -5.95
C ILE A 4 9.62 1.90 -4.48
N ILE A 5 9.91 3.11 -4.07
CA ILE A 5 9.59 3.60 -2.75
C ILE A 5 8.26 4.33 -2.86
N VAL A 6 7.27 3.90 -2.09
CA VAL A 6 5.95 4.54 -2.03
C VAL A 6 5.64 4.92 -0.59
N THR A 7 4.89 5.99 -0.42
CA THR A 7 4.45 6.43 0.89
C THR A 7 3.07 5.85 1.17
N ILE A 8 2.99 4.91 2.10
CA ILE A 8 1.73 4.34 2.58
C ILE A 8 1.18 5.19 3.71
N ARG A 9 -0.04 5.68 3.52
CA ARG A 9 -0.79 6.45 4.51
C ARG A 9 -1.84 5.57 5.18
N ILE A 10 -1.77 5.52 6.50
CA ILE A 10 -2.73 4.82 7.38
C ILE A 10 -3.30 5.78 8.42
N LYS A 11 -4.47 5.42 9.00
CA LYS A 11 -5.18 6.05 10.14
C LYS A 11 -4.49 7.30 10.73
N GLN A 12 -5.24 8.39 10.90
CA GLN A 12 -4.76 9.63 11.53
C GLN A 12 -3.58 10.30 10.79
N LYS A 13 -3.46 10.13 9.46
CA LYS A 13 -2.41 10.71 8.60
C LYS A 13 -0.99 10.27 8.96
N LYS A 14 -0.80 9.07 9.52
CA LYS A 14 0.55 8.49 9.61
C LYS A 14 0.99 8.05 8.22
N GLU A 15 2.22 8.40 7.87
CA GLU A 15 2.82 8.18 6.56
C GLU A 15 4.08 7.33 6.77
N TYR A 16 4.17 6.23 6.04
CA TYR A 16 5.26 5.26 6.12
C TYR A 16 5.83 5.05 4.73
N ASP A 17 7.13 5.25 4.59
CA ASP A 17 7.82 5.02 3.33
C ASP A 17 8.26 3.56 3.25
N LEU A 18 7.75 2.83 2.25
CA LEU A 18 8.01 1.41 2.07
C LEU A 18 8.55 1.15 0.66
N GLU A 19 9.57 0.29 0.59
CA GLU A 19 10.14 -0.16 -0.68
C GLU A 19 9.39 -1.41 -1.17
N LEU A 20 8.59 -1.26 -2.22
CA LEU A 20 7.73 -2.31 -2.75
C LEU A 20 8.13 -2.74 -4.17
N PRO A 21 8.07 -4.05 -4.50
CA PRO A 21 8.30 -4.53 -5.86
C PRO A 21 7.15 -4.17 -6.81
N VAL A 22 7.47 -3.59 -7.98
CA VAL A 22 6.44 -3.08 -8.91
C VAL A 22 5.73 -4.15 -9.73
N ASN A 23 6.39 -5.30 -9.91
CA ASN A 23 5.88 -6.42 -10.69
C ASN A 23 5.11 -7.44 -9.83
N GLN A 24 4.97 -7.19 -8.53
CA GLN A 24 4.22 -8.05 -7.64
C GLN A 24 2.76 -7.61 -7.57
N LYS A 25 1.86 -8.58 -7.45
CA LYS A 25 0.43 -8.31 -7.31
C LYS A 25 0.18 -7.53 -6.03
N ILE A 26 -0.76 -6.59 -6.09
CA ILE A 26 -1.09 -5.73 -4.95
C ILE A 26 -1.61 -6.56 -3.77
N LYS A 27 -2.35 -7.66 -3.97
CA LYS A 27 -2.78 -8.51 -2.85
C LYS A 27 -1.62 -9.09 -2.04
N ASP A 28 -0.55 -9.51 -2.71
CA ASP A 28 0.64 -10.06 -2.06
C ASP A 28 1.42 -8.94 -1.38
N LEU A 29 1.49 -7.76 -2.01
CA LEU A 29 2.08 -6.56 -1.40
C LEU A 29 1.32 -6.11 -0.16
N MET A 30 -0.02 -6.15 -0.17
CA MET A 30 -0.86 -5.76 0.98
C MET A 30 -0.54 -6.60 2.22
N GLN A 31 -0.30 -7.90 2.03
CA GLN A 31 0.11 -8.79 3.11
C GLN A 31 1.50 -8.42 3.66
N ASP A 32 2.45 -8.15 2.77
CA ASP A 32 3.83 -7.78 3.12
C ASP A 32 3.91 -6.40 3.81
N ILE A 33 3.12 -5.43 3.33
CA ILE A 33 2.94 -4.11 3.93
C ILE A 33 2.33 -4.24 5.33
N SER A 34 1.32 -5.07 5.49
CA SER A 34 0.68 -5.29 6.79
C SER A 34 1.67 -5.86 7.82
N ASP A 35 2.43 -6.89 7.44
CA ASP A 35 3.43 -7.52 8.30
C ASP A 35 4.54 -6.51 8.69
N SER A 36 5.02 -5.76 7.69
CA SER A 36 6.01 -4.69 7.89
C SER A 36 5.50 -3.60 8.83
N LEU A 37 4.26 -3.16 8.67
CA LEU A 37 3.67 -2.12 9.49
C LEU A 37 3.35 -2.59 10.90
N GLU A 38 2.90 -3.84 11.08
CA GLU A 38 2.71 -4.43 12.40
C GLU A 38 4.03 -4.48 13.19
N GLY A 39 5.15 -4.78 12.50
CA GLY A 39 6.48 -4.75 13.08
C GLY A 39 6.97 -3.34 13.45
N LEU A 40 6.53 -2.30 12.73
CA LEU A 40 6.90 -0.91 12.99
C LEU A 40 6.01 -0.25 14.06
N ASP A 41 4.70 -0.41 13.95
CA ASP A 41 3.70 0.18 14.81
C ASP A 41 2.49 -0.77 14.92
N PRO A 42 2.27 -1.43 16.07
CA PRO A 42 1.19 -2.40 16.22
C PRO A 42 -0.22 -1.77 16.11
N LEU A 43 -0.35 -0.44 16.20
CA LEU A 43 -1.62 0.26 15.94
C LEU A 43 -1.86 0.54 14.45
N ALA A 44 -0.84 0.35 13.61
CA ALA A 44 -0.92 0.43 12.16
C ALA A 44 -1.24 -0.92 11.50
N SER A 45 -1.30 -2.02 12.25
CA SER A 45 -1.72 -3.33 11.73
C SER A 45 -3.15 -3.29 11.14
N PHE A 46 -3.37 -4.07 10.09
CA PHE A 46 -4.66 -4.18 9.40
C PHE A 46 -4.87 -5.49 8.69
N ASP A 47 -6.13 -5.85 8.47
CA ASP A 47 -6.46 -7.00 7.64
C ASP A 47 -6.42 -6.62 6.15
N PRO A 48 -5.43 -7.10 5.37
CA PRO A 48 -5.28 -6.75 3.95
C PRO A 48 -6.49 -7.16 3.09
N GLU A 49 -7.29 -8.13 3.56
CA GLU A 49 -8.54 -8.56 2.91
C GLU A 49 -9.73 -7.62 3.19
N GLN A 50 -9.68 -6.84 4.28
CA GLN A 50 -10.76 -5.90 4.67
C GLN A 50 -10.51 -4.48 4.18
N VAL A 51 -9.27 -4.15 3.80
CA VAL A 51 -8.88 -2.83 3.33
C VAL A 51 -8.61 -2.82 1.82
N SER A 52 -8.59 -1.62 1.26
CA SER A 52 -8.23 -1.36 -0.13
C SER A 52 -7.16 -0.30 -0.19
N LEU A 53 -6.18 -0.50 -1.07
CA LEU A 53 -5.19 0.51 -1.38
C LEU A 53 -5.80 1.53 -2.36
N VAL A 54 -5.72 2.80 -2.02
CA VAL A 54 -6.25 3.89 -2.84
C VAL A 54 -5.11 4.81 -3.22
N ASP A 55 -4.90 5.00 -4.52
CA ASP A 55 -3.96 5.99 -5.00
C ASP A 55 -4.49 7.39 -4.68
N GLN A 56 -3.79 8.15 -3.83
CA GLN A 56 -4.24 9.51 -3.44
C GLN A 56 -4.13 10.49 -4.60
N ARG A 57 -3.19 10.28 -5.52
CA ARG A 57 -2.98 11.14 -6.68
C ARG A 57 -4.22 11.21 -7.57
N ASN A 58 -4.85 10.06 -7.84
CA ASN A 58 -6.02 9.98 -8.72
C ASN A 58 -7.32 9.65 -7.97
N GLY A 59 -7.25 9.36 -6.66
CA GLY A 59 -8.38 8.94 -5.83
C GLY A 59 -8.94 7.56 -6.20
N ARG A 60 -8.16 6.74 -6.93
CA ARG A 60 -8.62 5.47 -7.51
C ARG A 60 -8.20 4.30 -6.62
N ARG A 61 -9.14 3.39 -6.37
CA ARG A 61 -8.84 2.11 -5.71
C ARG A 61 -8.03 1.23 -6.64
N LEU A 62 -6.90 0.76 -6.15
CA LEU A 62 -6.03 -0.13 -6.90
C LEU A 62 -6.63 -1.54 -6.94
N ASN A 63 -6.47 -2.21 -8.08
CA ASN A 63 -6.92 -3.59 -8.23
C ASN A 63 -5.90 -4.54 -7.59
N ALA A 64 -6.36 -5.35 -6.62
CA ALA A 64 -5.54 -6.31 -5.90
C ALA A 64 -4.90 -7.40 -6.80
N GLU A 65 -5.53 -7.70 -7.95
CA GLU A 65 -5.00 -8.66 -8.93
C GLU A 65 -3.95 -8.05 -9.88
N ASN A 66 -3.87 -6.73 -9.96
CA ASN A 66 -2.91 -6.01 -10.79
C ASN A 66 -1.62 -5.72 -10.00
N SER A 67 -0.58 -5.37 -10.73
CA SER A 67 0.70 -4.94 -10.18
C SER A 67 0.74 -3.41 -10.03
N LEU A 68 1.64 -2.88 -9.18
CA LEU A 68 1.84 -1.43 -9.03
C LEU A 68 2.16 -0.75 -10.37
N SER A 69 2.92 -1.41 -11.25
CA SER A 69 3.24 -0.88 -12.58
C SER A 69 2.01 -0.76 -13.49
N GLU A 70 1.07 -1.71 -13.39
CA GLU A 70 -0.16 -1.72 -14.19
C GLU A 70 -1.14 -0.66 -13.70
N GLU A 71 -1.14 -0.42 -12.40
CA GLU A 71 -1.91 0.64 -11.77
C GLU A 71 -1.24 2.02 -11.85
N CYS A 72 -0.13 2.15 -12.61
CA CYS A 72 0.60 3.39 -12.84
C CYS A 72 1.16 4.06 -11.57
N VAL A 73 1.55 3.26 -10.57
CA VAL A 73 2.18 3.74 -9.32
C VAL A 73 3.69 3.82 -9.49
N TRP A 74 4.28 4.94 -9.08
CA TRP A 74 5.72 5.20 -9.24
C TRP A 74 6.38 5.59 -7.91
N ASN A 75 7.70 5.75 -7.97
CA ASN A 75 8.49 6.15 -6.82
C ASN A 75 8.05 7.53 -6.30
N GLY A 76 7.68 7.61 -5.02
CA GLY A 76 7.17 8.80 -4.35
C GLY A 76 5.66 9.00 -4.47
N ASP A 77 4.92 8.08 -5.09
CA ASP A 77 3.45 8.11 -5.03
C ASP A 77 2.97 7.81 -3.60
N ILE A 78 1.84 8.42 -3.26
CA ILE A 78 1.21 8.29 -1.95
C ILE A 78 -0.02 7.41 -2.10
N LEU A 79 -0.05 6.32 -1.34
CA LEU A 79 -1.12 5.33 -1.35
C LEU A 79 -1.79 5.35 0.01
N GLU A 80 -3.10 5.48 0.04
CA GLU A 80 -3.89 5.53 1.27
C GLU A 80 -4.66 4.23 1.47
N ILE A 81 -4.55 3.67 2.67
CA ILE A 81 -5.30 2.47 3.03
C ILE A 81 -6.66 2.90 3.57
N GLN A 82 -7.71 2.50 2.84
CA GLN A 82 -9.11 2.75 3.21
C GLN A 82 -9.84 1.43 3.48
N GLY A 83 -10.89 1.46 4.31
CA GLY A 83 -11.68 0.26 4.65
C GLY A 83 -11.66 -0.13 6.12
N TYR A 84 -10.88 0.58 6.95
CA TYR A 84 -10.98 0.45 8.40
C TYR A 84 -12.37 0.90 8.87
N ARG A 85 -13.12 0.00 9.48
CA ARG A 85 -14.40 0.30 10.13
C ARG A 85 -14.23 0.47 11.64
#